data_AF-A0A2H0W1T1-F1
#
_entry.id   AF-A0A2H0W1T1-F1
#
_cell.length_a   1.000
_cell.length_b   1.000
_cell.length_c   1.000
_cell.angle_alpha   90.00
_cell.angle_beta   90.00
_cell.angle_gamma   90.00
#
_symmetry.space_group_name_H-M   'P 1'
#
loop_
_entity.id
_entity.type
_entity.pdbx_description
1 polymer ?
#
loop_
_entity_poly.entity_id
_entity_poly.type
_entity_poly.pdbx_seq_one_letter_code
_entity_poly.pdbx_strand_id
1 'polypeptide(L)'
;MKKILSTFLLLIVIAGCDSQVPNQTVEPTVEPVVYHPIDNFDTGITLKPFGIYIHPSSSPVQPERFSGYHTGADIEVPEELKDIDVPVYAIADGTVELARFASGYGGVIAIQHETESQSYIAVYGHIDLESVDISVGDTVSAGQQIAVLGEGFTAETDGERKHLHFAIKLGSTVDLAGYVSDESNLSEWMDPEVFFELQNAAGQE
;
A
#
# COMPACT_ATOMS: atom_id res chain seq x y z
N MET A 1 9.06 70.31 -63.80
CA MET A 1 9.60 68.96 -63.50
C MET A 1 8.45 68.09 -63.02
N LYS A 2 7.90 67.20 -63.87
CA LYS A 2 6.81 66.28 -63.54
C LYS A 2 7.43 64.98 -63.01
N LYS A 3 7.10 64.57 -61.78
CA LYS A 3 7.42 63.23 -61.26
C LYS A 3 6.14 62.42 -61.17
N ILE A 4 6.15 61.30 -61.89
CA ILE A 4 5.13 60.26 -61.94
C ILE A 4 5.38 59.36 -60.74
N LEU A 5 4.37 59.06 -59.92
CA LEU A 5 4.47 58.03 -58.88
C LEU A 5 3.56 56.86 -59.27
N SER A 6 4.21 55.75 -59.60
CA SER A 6 3.64 54.47 -59.98
C SER A 6 3.04 53.77 -58.76
N THR A 7 1.81 53.27 -58.89
CA THR A 7 1.15 52.45 -57.85
C THR A 7 1.45 50.98 -58.15
N PHE A 8 2.16 50.31 -57.24
CA PHE A 8 2.39 48.87 -57.28
C PHE A 8 1.43 48.18 -56.31
N LEU A 9 0.51 47.36 -56.84
CA LEU A 9 -0.39 46.53 -56.06
C LEU A 9 0.31 45.19 -55.79
N LEU A 10 0.69 44.93 -54.54
CA LEU A 10 1.30 43.67 -54.12
C LEU A 10 0.18 42.68 -53.74
N LEU A 11 -0.01 41.66 -54.56
CA LEU A 11 -0.93 40.54 -54.29
C LEU A 11 -0.22 39.53 -53.37
N ILE A 12 -0.60 39.47 -52.10
CA ILE A 12 -0.11 38.42 -51.17
C ILE A 12 -1.05 37.22 -51.30
N VAL A 13 -0.57 36.13 -51.90
CA VAL A 13 -1.22 34.83 -51.87
C VAL A 13 -0.78 34.14 -50.58
N ILE A 14 -1.69 34.02 -49.61
CA ILE A 14 -1.44 33.27 -48.37
C ILE A 14 -1.74 31.80 -48.67
N ALA A 15 -0.68 31.00 -48.86
CA ALA A 15 -0.79 29.55 -48.87
C ALA A 15 -1.00 29.07 -47.43
N GLY A 16 -2.21 28.56 -47.13
CA GLY A 16 -2.48 27.87 -45.87
C GLY A 16 -1.83 26.49 -45.88
N CYS A 17 -0.74 26.32 -45.13
CA CYS A 17 -0.29 25.00 -44.69
C CYS A 17 -1.13 24.60 -43.49
N ASP A 18 -2.11 23.72 -43.72
CA ASP A 18 -2.89 23.07 -42.69
C ASP A 18 -2.06 21.91 -42.11
N SER A 19 -1.22 22.23 -41.11
CA SER A 19 -0.50 21.22 -40.33
C SER A 19 -1.46 20.65 -39.29
N GLN A 20 -2.19 19.61 -39.66
CA GLN A 20 -2.93 18.77 -38.71
C GLN A 20 -1.91 18.09 -37.79
N VAL A 21 -1.71 18.66 -36.60
CA VAL A 21 -1.00 18.00 -35.49
C VAL A 21 -1.87 16.82 -35.06
N PRO A 22 -1.37 15.57 -35.08
CA PRO A 22 -2.17 14.43 -34.65
C PRO A 22 -2.53 14.61 -33.17
N ASN A 23 -3.83 14.58 -32.89
CA ASN A 23 -4.39 14.57 -31.56
C ASN A 23 -3.96 13.28 -30.85
N GLN A 24 -2.86 13.34 -30.12
CA GLN A 24 -2.50 12.28 -29.18
C GLN A 24 -3.45 12.42 -28.00
N THR A 25 -4.46 11.56 -27.94
CA THR A 25 -5.19 11.27 -26.70
C THR A 25 -4.17 10.72 -25.71
N VAL A 26 -3.68 11.58 -24.83
CA VAL A 26 -3.03 11.16 -23.60
C VAL A 26 -4.15 10.54 -22.76
N GLU A 27 -4.16 9.20 -22.67
CA GLU A 27 -4.94 8.49 -21.66
C GLU A 27 -4.55 9.11 -20.31
N PRO A 28 -5.51 9.56 -19.48
CA PRO A 28 -5.16 10.05 -18.16
C PRO A 28 -4.47 8.92 -17.40
N THR A 29 -3.28 9.18 -16.89
CA THR A 29 -2.62 8.32 -15.90
C THR A 29 -3.52 8.32 -14.68
N VAL A 30 -4.34 7.28 -14.53
CA VAL A 30 -5.14 7.08 -13.33
C VAL A 30 -4.15 6.57 -12.29
N GLU A 31 -3.68 7.49 -11.44
CA GLU A 31 -2.89 7.12 -10.26
C GLU A 31 -3.63 5.99 -9.51
N PRO A 32 -2.92 4.94 -9.08
CA PRO A 32 -3.58 3.79 -8.46
C PRO A 32 -4.38 4.25 -7.25
N VAL A 33 -5.67 3.89 -7.21
CA VAL A 33 -6.50 4.13 -6.03
C VAL A 33 -5.95 3.27 -4.90
N VAL A 34 -5.50 3.92 -3.84
CA VAL A 34 -5.00 3.25 -2.64
C VAL A 34 -6.08 3.25 -1.56
N TYR A 35 -6.31 2.09 -0.94
CA TYR A 35 -7.28 1.87 0.12
C TYR A 35 -6.57 1.53 1.44
N HIS A 36 -7.09 2.00 2.57
CA HIS A 36 -6.55 1.57 3.86
C HIS A 36 -6.82 0.08 4.09
N PRO A 37 -5.89 -0.67 4.69
CA PRO A 37 -6.04 -2.12 4.84
C PRO A 37 -7.10 -2.50 5.90
N ILE A 38 -7.55 -1.53 6.69
CA ILE A 38 -8.55 -1.65 7.75
C ILE A 38 -9.18 -0.28 8.01
N ASP A 39 -10.46 -0.24 8.38
CA ASP A 39 -11.24 1.02 8.49
C ASP A 39 -10.65 2.02 9.50
N ASN A 40 -10.04 1.52 10.58
CA ASN A 40 -9.52 2.36 11.67
C ASN A 40 -8.01 2.63 11.57
N PHE A 41 -7.40 2.44 10.39
CA PHE A 41 -5.97 2.57 10.13
C PHE A 41 -5.34 3.81 10.79
N ASP A 42 -5.85 5.01 10.48
CA ASP A 42 -5.30 6.31 10.95
C ASP A 42 -5.30 6.49 12.47
N THR A 43 -6.09 5.69 13.19
CA THR A 43 -6.27 5.80 14.64
C THR A 43 -5.78 4.59 15.40
N GLY A 44 -5.51 3.47 14.71
CA GLY A 44 -5.17 2.20 15.33
C GLY A 44 -3.68 2.00 15.56
N ILE A 45 -2.80 2.73 14.87
CA ILE A 45 -1.35 2.64 15.07
C ILE A 45 -0.96 3.38 16.35
N THR A 46 -0.96 2.67 17.47
CA THR A 46 -0.79 3.30 18.79
C THR A 46 0.28 2.66 19.67
N LEU A 47 0.55 1.36 19.50
CA LEU A 47 1.45 0.62 20.39
C LEU A 47 2.78 0.24 19.72
N LYS A 48 2.73 -0.37 18.53
CA LYS A 48 3.93 -0.77 17.78
C LYS A 48 3.94 -0.17 16.37
N PRO A 49 4.31 1.12 16.23
CA PRO A 49 4.47 1.74 14.92
C PRO A 49 5.68 1.16 14.16
N PHE A 50 5.85 1.56 12.91
CA PHE A 50 7.03 1.23 12.13
C PHE A 50 8.32 1.72 12.78
N GLY A 51 9.38 0.92 12.67
CA GLY A 51 10.73 1.27 13.11
C GLY A 51 10.94 1.31 14.63
N ILE A 52 9.93 1.08 15.47
CA ILE A 52 10.14 0.96 16.91
C ILE A 52 11.03 -0.25 17.22
N TYR A 53 12.01 -0.08 18.11
CA TYR A 53 12.80 -1.21 18.61
C TYR A 53 12.04 -1.96 19.71
N ILE A 54 11.75 -3.23 19.45
CA ILE A 54 11.09 -4.16 20.37
C ILE A 54 12.12 -5.05 21.05
N HIS A 55 11.90 -5.32 22.34
CA HIS A 55 12.62 -6.30 23.13
C HIS A 55 11.68 -6.88 24.20
N PRO A 56 11.80 -8.17 24.59
CA PRO A 56 10.90 -8.81 25.54
C PRO A 56 10.68 -8.04 26.85
N SER A 57 11.71 -7.35 27.34
CA SER A 57 11.63 -6.61 28.61
C SER A 57 11.08 -5.19 28.50
N SER A 58 10.95 -4.62 27.30
CA SER A 58 10.63 -3.20 27.11
C SER A 58 9.57 -2.94 26.04
N SER A 59 9.04 -3.99 25.41
CA SER A 59 7.91 -3.87 24.49
C SER A 59 6.72 -3.19 25.18
N PRO A 60 6.02 -2.26 24.52
CA PRO A 60 4.82 -1.63 25.04
C PRO A 60 3.67 -2.62 25.22
N VAL A 61 3.74 -3.78 24.57
CA VAL A 61 2.80 -4.91 24.69
C VAL A 61 3.52 -6.09 25.35
N GLN A 62 2.87 -6.74 26.31
CA GLN A 62 3.43 -7.86 27.07
C GLN A 62 2.44 -9.02 27.17
N PRO A 63 2.91 -10.29 27.19
CA PRO A 63 4.30 -10.70 27.04
C PRO A 63 4.80 -10.50 25.61
N GLU A 64 6.09 -10.20 25.47
CA GLU A 64 6.75 -10.10 24.15
C GLU A 64 7.80 -11.21 23.98
N ARG A 65 7.86 -11.79 22.78
CA ARG A 65 8.82 -12.86 22.43
C ARG A 65 9.80 -12.47 21.33
N PHE A 66 9.59 -11.35 20.66
CA PHE A 66 10.44 -10.85 19.58
C PHE A 66 11.41 -9.76 20.05
N SER A 67 12.51 -9.63 19.30
CA SER A 67 13.49 -8.56 19.45
C SER A 67 13.89 -8.03 18.08
N GLY A 68 13.93 -6.71 17.91
CA GLY A 68 14.34 -6.05 16.67
C GLY A 68 13.50 -4.83 16.34
N TYR A 69 13.84 -4.17 15.24
CA TYR A 69 13.11 -3.04 14.69
C TYR A 69 11.90 -3.53 13.91
N HIS A 70 10.72 -3.01 14.24
CA HIS A 70 9.46 -3.41 13.63
C HIS A 70 9.40 -2.97 12.15
N THR A 71 9.13 -3.91 11.24
CA THR A 71 9.13 -3.67 9.79
C THR A 71 7.77 -3.25 9.23
N GLY A 72 6.73 -3.30 10.06
CA GLY A 72 5.39 -2.87 9.75
C GLY A 72 4.82 -1.97 10.83
N ALA A 73 3.51 -1.82 10.85
CA ALA A 73 2.77 -1.18 11.92
C ALA A 73 1.69 -2.14 12.43
N ASP A 74 1.47 -2.11 13.74
CA ASP A 74 0.35 -2.82 14.35
C ASP A 74 -0.84 -1.85 14.49
N ILE A 75 -1.93 -2.13 13.78
CA ILE A 75 -3.18 -1.37 13.84
C ILE A 75 -4.10 -2.04 14.86
N GLU A 76 -4.15 -1.48 16.08
CA GLU A 76 -5.05 -1.90 17.16
C GLU A 76 -6.51 -1.80 16.73
N VAL A 77 -7.35 -2.71 17.21
CA VAL A 77 -8.81 -2.53 17.13
C VAL A 77 -9.35 -1.91 18.43
N PRO A 78 -10.33 -0.99 18.34
CA PRO A 78 -11.08 -0.52 19.51
C PRO A 78 -11.69 -1.66 20.33
N GLU A 79 -11.94 -1.42 21.62
CA GLU A 79 -12.49 -2.42 22.53
C GLU A 79 -13.81 -3.00 22.02
N GLU A 80 -14.66 -2.16 21.45
CA GLU A 80 -15.95 -2.51 20.87
C GLU A 80 -15.87 -3.43 19.64
N LEU A 81 -14.70 -3.56 19.00
CA LEU A 81 -14.48 -4.41 17.82
C LEU A 81 -13.75 -5.73 18.13
N LYS A 82 -13.36 -5.97 19.39
CA LYS A 82 -12.61 -7.18 19.75
C LYS A 82 -13.37 -8.47 19.46
N ASP A 83 -14.69 -8.47 19.70
CA ASP A 83 -15.56 -9.64 19.55
C ASP A 83 -16.42 -9.63 18.26
N ILE A 84 -16.07 -8.77 17.28
CA ILE A 84 -16.80 -8.62 16.02
C ILE A 84 -15.83 -8.84 14.85
N ASP A 85 -16.29 -9.41 13.75
CA ASP A 85 -15.51 -9.52 12.52
C ASP A 85 -15.04 -8.14 12.05
N VAL A 86 -13.73 -7.98 11.87
CA VAL A 86 -13.12 -6.75 11.38
C VAL A 86 -12.54 -7.02 10.01
N PRO A 87 -13.06 -6.41 8.93
CA PRO A 87 -12.63 -6.70 7.58
C PRO A 87 -11.21 -6.17 7.30
N VAL A 88 -10.47 -6.92 6.49
CA VAL A 88 -9.15 -6.54 5.98
C VAL A 88 -9.23 -6.42 4.46
N TYR A 89 -8.66 -5.36 3.91
CA TYR A 89 -8.79 -5.00 2.50
C TYR A 89 -7.44 -4.98 1.77
N ALA A 90 -7.44 -5.38 0.49
CA ALA A 90 -6.32 -5.15 -0.41
C ALA A 90 -6.11 -3.64 -0.60
N ILE A 91 -4.86 -3.17 -0.45
CA ILE A 91 -4.58 -1.73 -0.46
C ILE A 91 -4.57 -1.14 -1.88
N ALA A 92 -4.38 -1.98 -2.89
CA ALA A 92 -4.38 -1.62 -4.31
C ALA A 92 -4.69 -2.87 -5.12
N ASP A 93 -4.85 -2.72 -6.44
CA ASP A 93 -4.85 -3.86 -7.35
C ASP A 93 -3.55 -4.66 -7.21
N GLY A 94 -3.63 -5.98 -7.25
CA GLY A 94 -2.44 -6.81 -7.01
C GLY A 94 -2.65 -8.30 -7.28
N THR A 95 -1.60 -9.08 -7.06
CA THR A 95 -1.60 -10.54 -7.18
C THR A 95 -1.25 -11.18 -5.85
N VAL A 96 -2.01 -12.18 -5.42
CA VAL A 96 -1.76 -12.91 -4.17
C VAL A 96 -0.53 -13.81 -4.34
N GLU A 97 0.52 -13.54 -3.58
CA GLU A 97 1.76 -14.31 -3.61
C GLU A 97 1.82 -15.38 -2.51
N LEU A 98 1.10 -15.15 -1.41
CA LEU A 98 1.09 -16.05 -0.25
C LEU A 98 -0.22 -15.92 0.53
N ALA A 99 -0.78 -17.05 0.95
CA ALA A 99 -1.89 -17.13 1.91
C ALA A 99 -1.75 -18.41 2.74
N ARG A 100 -1.28 -18.30 3.98
CA ARG A 100 -1.03 -19.47 4.86
C ARG A 100 -0.83 -19.07 6.32
N PHE A 101 -0.69 -20.08 7.18
CA PHE A 101 -0.16 -19.88 8.53
C PHE A 101 1.36 -19.64 8.49
N ALA A 102 1.85 -18.71 9.32
CA ALA A 102 3.27 -18.49 9.59
C ALA A 102 3.50 -18.16 11.08
N SER A 103 4.53 -18.77 11.68
CA SER A 103 4.93 -18.44 13.05
C SER A 103 5.26 -16.95 13.17
N GLY A 104 4.73 -16.32 14.21
CA GLY A 104 4.82 -14.88 14.44
C GLY A 104 3.65 -14.07 13.86
N TYR A 105 2.99 -14.58 12.83
CA TYR A 105 1.85 -13.90 12.19
C TYR A 105 0.52 -14.57 12.52
N GLY A 106 0.51 -15.87 12.78
CA GLY A 106 -0.72 -16.64 12.69
C GLY A 106 -1.11 -16.77 11.21
N GLY A 107 -2.34 -16.42 10.85
CA GLY A 107 -2.73 -16.24 9.46
C GLY A 107 -2.02 -15.06 8.81
N VAL A 108 -1.55 -15.25 7.57
CA VAL A 108 -0.90 -14.19 6.79
C VAL A 108 -1.26 -14.28 5.30
N ILE A 109 -1.51 -13.12 4.70
CA ILE A 109 -1.56 -12.90 3.25
C ILE A 109 -0.42 -11.97 2.84
N ALA A 110 0.20 -12.24 1.69
CA ALA A 110 1.09 -11.30 1.02
C ALA A 110 0.62 -11.07 -0.42
N ILE A 111 0.47 -9.80 -0.80
CA ILE A 111 0.01 -9.38 -2.13
C ILE A 111 1.10 -8.54 -2.78
N GLN A 112 1.48 -8.89 -4.01
CA GLN A 112 2.33 -8.07 -4.85
C GLN A 112 1.50 -7.00 -5.53
N HIS A 113 1.98 -5.77 -5.42
CA HIS A 113 1.46 -4.61 -6.12
C HIS A 113 2.53 -4.04 -7.05
N GLU A 114 2.09 -3.45 -8.16
CA GLU A 114 2.95 -2.84 -9.15
C GLU A 114 2.45 -1.43 -9.48
N THR A 115 3.36 -0.45 -9.45
CA THR A 115 3.14 0.88 -10.02
C THR A 115 3.98 1.02 -11.28
N GLU A 116 3.86 2.14 -12.00
CA GLU A 116 4.69 2.41 -13.18
C GLU A 116 6.20 2.38 -12.89
N SER A 117 6.59 2.66 -11.65
CA SER A 117 8.00 2.86 -11.26
C SER A 117 8.55 1.77 -10.33
N GLN A 118 7.70 1.04 -9.62
CA GLN A 118 8.15 0.12 -8.58
C GLN A 118 7.14 -0.98 -8.24
N SER A 119 7.63 -2.15 -7.87
CA SER A 119 6.85 -3.21 -7.23
C SER A 119 7.09 -3.22 -5.71
N TYR A 120 6.07 -3.59 -4.96
CA TYR A 120 6.15 -3.81 -3.51
C TYR A 120 5.24 -4.96 -3.09
N ILE A 121 5.54 -5.57 -1.94
CA ILE A 121 4.70 -6.60 -1.31
C ILE A 121 4.03 -5.99 -0.08
N ALA A 122 2.70 -6.01 -0.04
CA ALA A 122 1.94 -5.72 1.17
C ALA A 122 1.70 -7.04 1.94
N VAL A 123 2.03 -7.05 3.23
CA VAL A 123 1.88 -8.21 4.13
C VAL A 123 0.82 -7.90 5.18
N TYR A 124 -0.15 -8.81 5.31
CA TYR A 124 -1.31 -8.70 6.20
C TYR A 124 -1.29 -9.87 7.19
N GLY A 125 -0.97 -9.60 8.45
CA GLY A 125 -0.86 -10.59 9.52
C GLY A 125 -2.09 -10.64 10.44
N HIS A 126 -2.13 -11.68 11.28
CA HIS A 126 -3.16 -11.88 12.30
C HIS A 126 -4.59 -11.96 11.75
N ILE A 127 -4.73 -12.55 10.56
CA ILE A 127 -6.02 -12.77 9.90
C ILE A 127 -6.58 -14.17 10.20
N ASP A 128 -7.90 -14.31 10.13
CA ASP A 128 -8.55 -15.62 10.10
C ASP A 128 -8.43 -16.23 8.69
N LEU A 129 -7.69 -17.34 8.59
CA LEU A 129 -7.51 -18.05 7.32
C LEU A 129 -8.78 -18.75 6.83
N GLU A 130 -9.75 -19.05 7.70
CA GLU A 130 -11.03 -19.63 7.30
C GLU A 130 -11.92 -18.62 6.55
N SER A 131 -11.67 -17.31 6.76
CA SER A 131 -12.35 -16.21 6.07
C SER A 131 -11.81 -15.90 4.68
N VAL A 132 -10.66 -16.47 4.30
CA VAL A 132 -9.96 -16.14 3.05
C VAL A 132 -10.56 -16.91 1.87
N ASP A 133 -11.11 -16.20 0.90
CA ASP A 133 -11.74 -16.76 -0.31
C ASP A 133 -10.89 -16.62 -1.59
N ILE A 134 -9.68 -16.08 -1.47
CA ILE A 134 -8.68 -15.93 -2.54
C ILE A 134 -7.55 -16.95 -2.44
N SER A 135 -6.96 -17.32 -3.57
CA SER A 135 -5.85 -18.27 -3.69
C SER A 135 -4.58 -17.61 -4.19
N VAL A 136 -3.43 -18.23 -3.94
CA VAL A 136 -2.15 -17.80 -4.53
C VAL A 136 -2.25 -17.80 -6.06
N GLY A 137 -1.87 -16.69 -6.68
CA GLY A 137 -1.98 -16.41 -8.11
C GLY A 137 -3.26 -15.69 -8.52
N ASP A 138 -4.24 -15.53 -7.62
CA ASP A 138 -5.43 -14.73 -7.90
C ASP A 138 -5.09 -13.24 -7.90
N THR A 139 -5.80 -12.48 -8.73
CA THR A 139 -5.76 -11.02 -8.73
C THR A 139 -6.81 -10.46 -7.79
N VAL A 140 -6.47 -9.41 -7.05
CA VAL A 140 -7.39 -8.65 -6.20
C VAL A 140 -7.51 -7.21 -6.70
N SER A 141 -8.64 -6.58 -6.40
CA SER A 141 -8.84 -5.14 -6.65
C SER A 141 -8.60 -4.29 -5.40
N ALA A 142 -8.23 -3.02 -5.59
CA ALA A 142 -8.15 -2.05 -4.51
C ALA A 142 -9.47 -2.00 -3.70
N GLY A 143 -9.37 -2.12 -2.38
CA GLY A 143 -10.53 -2.13 -1.47
C GLY A 143 -11.32 -3.45 -1.46
N GLN A 144 -10.89 -4.47 -2.21
CA GLN A 144 -11.46 -5.81 -2.08
C GLN A 144 -11.20 -6.35 -0.67
N GLN A 145 -12.24 -6.82 0.01
CA GLN A 145 -12.06 -7.57 1.26
C GLN A 145 -11.35 -8.89 0.97
N ILE A 146 -10.25 -9.15 1.65
CA ILE A 146 -9.39 -10.32 1.45
C ILE A 146 -9.43 -11.29 2.63
N ALA A 147 -9.83 -10.81 3.81
CA ALA A 147 -9.95 -11.58 5.04
C ALA A 147 -10.76 -10.80 6.09
N VAL A 148 -10.93 -11.41 7.26
CA VAL A 148 -11.19 -10.71 8.52
C VAL A 148 -10.01 -10.93 9.48
N LEU A 149 -9.89 -10.08 10.50
CA LEU A 149 -8.94 -10.29 11.59
C LEU A 149 -9.28 -11.55 12.39
N GLY A 150 -8.25 -12.30 12.77
CA GLY A 150 -8.38 -13.47 13.61
C GLY A 150 -8.80 -13.14 15.04
N GLU A 151 -9.34 -14.13 15.74
CA GLU A 151 -9.67 -13.99 17.16
C GLU A 151 -8.38 -13.82 17.98
N GLY A 152 -8.33 -12.81 18.85
CA GLY A 152 -7.16 -12.52 19.67
C GLY A 152 -6.82 -13.68 20.64
N PHE A 153 -5.53 -13.88 20.88
CA PHE A 153 -4.97 -14.92 21.75
C PHE A 153 -5.30 -16.36 21.32
N THR A 154 -5.53 -16.58 20.03
CA THR A 154 -5.80 -17.90 19.44
C THR A 154 -4.67 -18.36 18.53
N ALA A 155 -4.84 -19.52 17.88
CA ALA A 155 -3.91 -19.97 16.86
C ALA A 155 -3.91 -19.05 15.62
N GLU A 156 -5.04 -18.42 15.28
CA GLU A 156 -5.17 -17.54 14.11
C GLU A 156 -4.26 -16.31 14.19
N THR A 157 -3.91 -15.88 15.40
CA THR A 157 -2.99 -14.75 15.65
C THR A 157 -1.63 -15.20 16.19
N ASP A 158 -1.36 -16.51 16.22
CA ASP A 158 -0.21 -17.12 16.90
C ASP A 158 -0.05 -16.64 18.36
N GLY A 159 -1.19 -16.46 19.05
CA GLY A 159 -1.27 -16.03 20.44
C GLY A 159 -1.24 -14.52 20.66
N GLU A 160 -1.14 -13.71 19.62
CA GLU A 160 -1.16 -12.25 19.73
C GLU A 160 -2.58 -11.71 19.97
N ARG A 161 -2.68 -10.52 20.55
CA ARG A 161 -3.94 -9.76 20.67
C ARG A 161 -4.57 -9.50 19.30
N LYS A 162 -5.85 -9.19 19.23
CA LYS A 162 -6.52 -8.86 17.96
C LYS A 162 -6.03 -7.51 17.42
N HIS A 163 -5.42 -7.53 16.24
CA HIS A 163 -4.99 -6.36 15.48
C HIS A 163 -4.58 -6.78 14.08
N LEU A 164 -4.39 -5.81 13.18
CA LEU A 164 -3.70 -6.05 11.92
C LEU A 164 -2.22 -5.75 12.11
N HIS A 165 -1.34 -6.71 11.81
CA HIS A 165 0.05 -6.39 11.49
C HIS A 165 0.14 -6.10 10.00
N PHE A 166 0.55 -4.90 9.61
CA PHE A 166 0.64 -4.48 8.22
C PHE A 166 2.04 -3.97 7.88
N ALA A 167 2.69 -4.59 6.90
CA ALA A 167 4.03 -4.21 6.46
C ALA A 167 4.07 -4.05 4.94
N ILE A 168 4.94 -3.16 4.46
CA ILE A 168 5.18 -2.99 3.03
C ILE A 168 6.65 -3.19 2.73
N LYS A 169 6.98 -4.29 2.04
CA LYS A 169 8.34 -4.64 1.61
C LYS A 169 8.59 -4.11 0.20
N LEU A 170 9.70 -3.40 0.01
CA LEU A 170 10.11 -2.97 -1.34
C LEU A 170 10.57 -4.16 -2.19
N GLY A 171 10.17 -4.17 -3.46
CA GLY A 171 10.48 -5.22 -4.42
C GLY A 171 9.36 -6.24 -4.58
N SER A 172 9.63 -7.31 -5.34
CA SER A 172 8.67 -8.38 -5.69
C SER A 172 8.94 -9.70 -4.97
N THR A 173 9.72 -9.68 -3.89
CA THR A 173 10.03 -10.88 -3.10
C THR A 173 9.28 -10.84 -1.79
N VAL A 174 8.50 -11.89 -1.51
CA VAL A 174 7.83 -12.06 -0.22
C VAL A 174 8.88 -12.24 0.88
N ASP A 175 8.84 -11.32 1.84
CA ASP A 175 9.60 -11.37 3.08
C ASP A 175 8.63 -11.20 4.25
N LEU A 176 8.67 -12.13 5.20
CA LEU A 176 7.80 -12.13 6.39
C LEU A 176 8.61 -11.79 7.65
N ALA A 177 9.75 -11.10 7.52
CA ALA A 177 10.46 -10.59 8.68
C ALA A 177 9.65 -9.45 9.32
N GLY A 178 8.90 -9.76 10.39
CA GLY A 178 8.21 -8.75 11.20
C GLY A 178 9.17 -7.86 12.01
N TYR A 179 10.40 -8.32 12.22
CA TYR A 179 11.46 -7.57 12.90
C TYR A 179 12.81 -7.78 12.22
N VAL A 180 13.58 -6.70 12.06
CA VAL A 180 14.98 -6.75 11.61
C VAL A 180 15.92 -6.39 12.76
N SER A 181 17.08 -7.05 12.83
CA SER A 181 18.02 -6.84 13.94
C SER A 181 18.82 -5.54 13.82
N ASP A 182 19.03 -5.05 12.59
CA ASP A 182 19.78 -3.84 12.28
C ASP A 182 18.81 -2.79 11.69
N GLU A 183 18.83 -1.58 12.24
CA GLU A 183 17.98 -0.46 11.82
C GLU A 183 18.15 -0.13 10.34
N SER A 184 19.37 -0.32 9.80
CA SER A 184 19.65 -0.05 8.38
C SER A 184 18.84 -0.95 7.44
N ASN A 185 18.38 -2.12 7.89
CA ASN A 185 17.53 -2.99 7.09
C ASN A 185 16.08 -2.47 6.97
N LEU A 186 15.66 -1.49 7.78
CA LEU A 186 14.37 -0.80 7.58
C LEU A 186 14.31 -0.08 6.23
N SER A 187 15.45 0.26 5.62
CA SER A 187 15.50 0.88 4.28
C SER A 187 14.92 0.01 3.16
N GLU A 188 14.69 -1.27 3.44
CA GLU A 188 14.04 -2.20 2.52
C GLU A 188 12.50 -2.25 2.66
N TRP A 189 11.95 -1.49 3.61
CA TRP A 189 10.55 -1.45 3.97
C TRP A 189 10.04 -0.01 3.90
N MET A 190 8.74 0.15 3.66
CA MET A 190 8.08 1.46 3.75
C MET A 190 7.32 1.54 5.06
N ASP A 191 7.41 2.70 5.70
CA ASP A 191 6.54 3.07 6.80
C ASP A 191 5.10 3.15 6.27
N PRO A 192 4.15 2.33 6.78
CA PRO A 192 2.77 2.36 6.33
C PRO A 192 2.10 3.72 6.47
N GLU A 193 2.37 4.48 7.54
CA GLU A 193 1.77 5.80 7.74
C GLU A 193 2.22 6.75 6.64
N VAL A 194 3.53 6.82 6.40
CA VAL A 194 4.12 7.66 5.35
C VAL A 194 3.64 7.22 3.97
N PHE A 195 3.48 5.92 3.73
CA PHE A 195 2.96 5.41 2.46
C PHE A 195 1.58 6.01 2.14
N PHE A 196 0.62 5.93 3.07
CA PHE A 196 -0.72 6.48 2.80
C PHE A 196 -0.75 8.01 2.79
N GLU A 197 0.08 8.68 3.60
CA GLU A 197 0.21 10.15 3.54
C GLU A 197 0.62 10.65 2.15
N LEU A 198 1.60 9.98 1.53
CA LEU A 198 2.10 10.36 0.20
C LEU A 198 1.08 10.11 -0.91
N GLN A 199 0.28 9.03 -0.82
CA GLN A 199 -0.77 8.74 -1.80
C GLN A 199 -1.93 9.74 -1.71
N ASN A 200 -2.30 10.14 -0.49
CA ASN A 200 -3.32 11.16 -0.27
C ASN A 200 -2.89 12.54 -0.80
N ALA A 201 -1.60 12.88 -0.72
CA ALA A 201 -1.07 14.12 -1.28
C ALA A 201 -1.06 14.11 -2.82
N ALA A 202 -0.76 12.96 -3.44
CA ALA A 202 -0.72 12.82 -4.91
C ALA A 202 -2.12 12.89 -5.55
N GLY A 203 -3.17 12.45 -4.86
CA GLY A 203 -4.56 12.52 -5.35
C GLY A 203 -5.22 13.91 -5.25
N GLN A 204 -4.48 14.95 -4.86
CA GLN A 204 -4.97 16.34 -4.71
C GLN A 204 -4.41 17.30 -5.78
N GLU A 205 -3.61 16.84 -6.74
CA GLU A 205 -3.07 17.65 -7.84
C GLU A 205 -3.85 17.53 -9.16
#